data_AF-A0A7C1A332-F1
#
_entry.id   AF-A0A7C1A332-F1
#
_cell.length_a   1.000
_cell.length_b   1.000
_cell.length_c   1.000
_cell.angle_alpha   90.00
_cell.angle_beta   90.00
_cell.angle_gamma   90.00
#
_symmetry.space_group_name_H-M   'P 1'
#
loop_
_entity.id
_entity.type
_entity.pdbx_description
1 polymer ?
#
loop_
_entity_poly.entity_id
_entity_poly.type
_entity_poly.pdbx_seq_one_letter_code
_entity_poly.pdbx_strand_id
1 'polypeptide(L)'
;MIKATFRLGGEVIEVIVRGTELLFYDISSQLTSVIEGLRLNKAGVIKEFPDLENNPEWKKIAIQRLKDYIKKLKTEMERIIYVKNELKQHGYEPLYLQRAGFRPQKFKDEK
;
A
#
# COMPACT_ATOMS: atom_id res chain seq x y z
N MET A 1 7.77 4.40 -13.10
CA MET A 1 6.40 4.31 -12.56
C MET A 1 5.95 2.87 -12.55
N ILE A 2 5.46 2.42 -11.39
CA ILE A 2 4.88 1.09 -11.20
C ILE A 2 3.49 1.25 -10.60
N LYS A 3 2.54 0.45 -11.06
CA LYS A 3 1.19 0.37 -10.51
C LYS A 3 0.95 -1.04 -9.97
N ALA A 4 0.25 -1.16 -8.85
CA ALA A 4 -0.27 -2.43 -8.40
C ALA A 4 -1.73 -2.33 -8.00
N THR A 5 -2.52 -3.32 -8.39
CA THR A 5 -3.94 -3.39 -8.10
C THR A 5 -4.16 -4.31 -6.91
N PHE A 6 -4.95 -3.86 -5.94
CA PHE A 6 -5.34 -4.61 -4.76
C PHE A 6 -6.86 -4.64 -4.62
N ARG A 7 -7.37 -5.67 -3.97
CA ARG A 7 -8.77 -5.80 -3.60
C ARG A 7 -8.93 -5.83 -2.09
N LEU A 8 -9.91 -5.10 -1.57
CA LEU A 8 -10.32 -5.18 -0.17
C LEU A 8 -11.83 -5.42 -0.13
N GLY A 9 -12.24 -6.64 0.24
CA GLY A 9 -13.64 -7.04 0.11
C GLY A 9 -14.13 -6.94 -1.34
N GLY A 10 -15.12 -6.10 -1.61
CA GLY A 10 -15.66 -5.85 -2.95
C GLY A 10 -15.01 -4.67 -3.69
N GLU A 11 -14.15 -3.89 -3.04
CA GLU A 11 -13.54 -2.70 -3.63
C GLU A 11 -12.18 -3.03 -4.26
N VAL A 12 -11.85 -2.33 -5.34
CA VAL A 12 -10.55 -2.45 -6.02
C VAL A 12 -9.85 -1.10 -5.98
N ILE A 13 -8.62 -1.12 -5.47
CA ILE A 13 -7.75 0.05 -5.39
C ILE A 13 -6.49 -0.18 -6.22
N GLU A 14 -5.93 0.89 -6.77
CA GLU A 14 -4.61 0.88 -7.38
C GLU A 14 -3.64 1.69 -6.54
N VAL A 15 -2.45 1.15 -6.32
CA VAL A 15 -1.32 1.84 -5.73
C VAL A 15 -0.35 2.18 -6.83
N ILE A 16 -0.04 3.46 -6.97
CA ILE A 16 0.86 3.97 -7.99
C ILE A 16 2.10 4.50 -7.30
N VAL A 17 3.25 3.91 -7.61
CA VAL A 17 4.57 4.41 -7.22
C VAL A 17 5.14 5.18 -8.40
N ARG A 18 5.38 6.49 -8.19
CA ARG A 18 6.02 7.38 -9.17
C ARG A 18 7.23 8.04 -8.51
N GLY A 19 8.42 7.51 -8.75
CA GLY A 19 9.57 7.95 -7.98
C GLY A 19 9.31 7.72 -6.48
N THR A 20 9.51 8.74 -5.64
CA THR A 20 9.27 8.69 -4.17
C THR A 20 7.81 8.88 -3.78
N GLU A 21 6.95 9.24 -4.73
CA GLU A 21 5.53 9.48 -4.46
C GLU A 21 4.76 8.16 -4.48
N LEU A 22 3.82 8.05 -3.54
CA LEU A 22 2.89 6.94 -3.41
C LEU A 22 1.47 7.50 -3.49
N LEU A 23 0.74 7.11 -4.53
CA LEU A 23 -0.63 7.52 -4.79
C LEU A 23 -1.55 6.30 -4.68
N PHE A 24 -2.76 6.52 -4.17
CA PHE A 24 -3.82 5.52 -4.12
C PHE A 24 -4.95 5.99 -5.01
N TYR A 25 -5.36 5.16 -5.95
CA TYR A 25 -6.48 5.42 -6.82
C TYR A 25 -7.57 4.42 -6.52
N ASP A 26 -8.69 4.90 -6.00
CA ASP A 26 -9.86 4.06 -5.78
C ASP A 26 -10.67 3.98 -7.08
N ILE A 27 -10.79 2.78 -7.64
CA ILE A 27 -11.41 2.60 -8.96
C ILE A 27 -12.92 2.88 -8.89
N SER A 28 -13.56 2.54 -7.78
CA SER A 28 -15.01 2.66 -7.60
C SER A 28 -15.46 4.12 -7.51
N SER A 29 -14.74 4.95 -6.78
CA SER A 29 -15.02 6.38 -6.60
C SER A 29 -14.28 7.28 -7.60
N GLN A 30 -13.33 6.73 -8.37
CA GLN A 30 -12.44 7.47 -9.28
C GLN A 30 -11.62 8.57 -8.58
N LEU A 31 -11.44 8.45 -7.26
CA LEU A 31 -10.71 9.43 -6.45
C LEU A 31 -9.26 8.99 -6.26
N THR A 32 -8.35 9.92 -6.52
CA THR A 32 -6.95 9.75 -6.11
C THR A 32 -6.79 10.28 -4.69
N SER A 33 -6.50 9.39 -3.75
CA SER A 33 -6.16 9.72 -2.38
C SER A 33 -4.65 9.61 -2.16
N VAL A 34 -4.11 10.50 -1.34
CA VAL A 34 -2.78 10.28 -0.75
C VAL A 34 -2.86 9.11 0.24
N ILE A 35 -1.70 8.59 0.66
CA ILE A 35 -1.57 7.48 1.62
C ILE A 35 -2.42 7.62 2.90
N GLU A 36 -2.86 8.83 3.26
CA GLU A 36 -3.78 9.10 4.39
C GLU A 36 -5.18 8.54 4.19
N GLY A 37 -5.60 8.33 2.93
CA GLY A 37 -6.86 7.68 2.55
C GLY A 37 -6.86 6.16 2.71
N LEU A 38 -5.72 5.54 3.07
CA LEU A 38 -5.66 4.09 3.29
C LEU A 38 -6.59 3.66 4.42
N ARG A 39 -7.40 2.62 4.13
CA ARG A 39 -8.16 1.90 5.15
C ARG A 39 -7.21 0.92 5.82
N LEU A 40 -6.47 1.40 6.83
CA LEU A 40 -5.64 0.56 7.68
C LEU A 40 -6.49 -0.10 8.76
N ASN A 41 -6.33 -1.40 8.93
CA ASN A 41 -6.95 -2.13 10.04
C ASN A 41 -6.09 -1.97 11.30
N LYS A 42 -6.68 -1.50 12.41
CA LYS A 42 -5.99 -1.33 13.69
C LYS A 42 -5.29 -2.61 14.16
N ALA A 43 -5.93 -3.77 13.98
CA ALA A 43 -5.34 -5.06 14.36
C ALA A 43 -4.05 -5.37 13.56
N GLY A 44 -4.04 -5.06 12.26
CA GLY A 44 -2.85 -5.19 11.42
C GLY A 44 -1.74 -4.22 11.84
N VAL A 45 -2.11 -2.97 12.18
CA VAL A 45 -1.14 -1.97 12.64
C VAL A 45 -0.55 -2.37 13.99
N ILE A 46 -1.35 -2.85 14.95
CA ILE A 46 -0.85 -3.27 16.27
C ILE A 46 0.08 -4.48 16.14
N LYS A 47 -0.21 -5.41 15.21
CA LYS A 47 0.65 -6.57 14.98
C LYS A 47 2.05 -6.17 14.52
N GLU A 48 2.17 -5.09 13.75
CA GLU A 48 3.45 -4.58 13.24
C GLU A 48 4.10 -3.55 14.17
N PHE A 49 3.28 -2.74 14.83
CA PHE A 49 3.65 -1.68 15.74
C PHE A 49 2.85 -1.81 17.05
N PRO A 50 3.22 -2.77 17.93
CA PRO A 50 2.49 -3.02 19.18
C PRO A 50 2.50 -1.80 20.10
N ASP A 51 3.47 -0.91 19.96
CA ASP A 51 3.57 0.37 20.68
C ASP A 51 2.39 1.32 20.39
N LEU A 52 1.67 1.13 19.28
CA LEU A 52 0.56 1.98 18.87
C LEU A 52 -0.81 1.52 19.40
N GLU A 53 -0.89 0.41 20.14
CA GLU A 53 -2.17 -0.16 20.61
C GLU A 53 -3.07 0.85 21.35
N ASN A 54 -2.47 1.57 22.29
CA ASN A 54 -3.14 2.54 23.16
C ASN A 54 -2.97 3.98 22.67
N ASN A 55 -2.36 4.20 21.52
CA ASN A 55 -2.13 5.53 20.97
C ASN A 55 -3.34 5.99 20.15
N PRO A 56 -4.03 7.10 20.49
CA PRO A 56 -5.17 7.59 19.71
C PRO A 56 -4.78 8.04 18.29
N GLU A 57 -3.53 8.46 18.08
CA GLU A 57 -2.98 8.85 16.77
C GLU A 57 -2.32 7.68 16.01
N TRP A 58 -2.57 6.42 16.42
CA TRP A 58 -1.96 5.22 15.82
C TRP A 58 -1.98 5.22 14.28
N LYS A 59 -3.12 5.61 13.69
CA LYS A 59 -3.31 5.61 12.22
C LYS A 59 -2.34 6.57 11.55
N LYS A 60 -2.19 7.77 12.09
CA LYS A 60 -1.30 8.81 11.57
C LYS A 60 0.16 8.39 11.71
N ILE A 61 0.53 7.83 12.85
CA ILE A 61 1.89 7.36 13.11
C ILE A 61 2.25 6.18 12.18
N ALA A 62 1.36 5.22 12.01
CA ALA A 62 1.58 4.10 11.09
C ALA A 62 1.78 4.58 9.64
N ILE A 63 0.93 5.51 9.18
CA ILE A 63 1.06 6.11 7.84
C ILE A 63 2.37 6.89 7.68
N GLN A 64 2.80 7.58 8.74
CA GLN A 64 4.08 8.29 8.75
C GLN A 64 5.27 7.32 8.68
N ARG A 65 5.24 6.23 9.47
CA ARG A 65 6.27 5.17 9.43
C ARG A 65 6.35 4.53 8.05
N LEU A 66 5.21 4.21 7.44
CA LEU A 66 5.11 3.70 6.07
C LEU A 66 5.72 4.68 5.05
N LYS A 67 5.36 5.97 5.12
CA LYS A 67 5.95 7.04 4.28
C LYS A 67 7.47 7.11 4.44
N ASP A 68 7.97 7.09 5.67
CA ASP A 68 9.40 7.22 5.96
C ASP A 68 10.19 5.98 5.53
N TYR A 69 9.62 4.78 5.65
CA TYR A 69 10.26 3.57 5.15
C TYR A 69 10.33 3.56 3.60
N ILE A 70 9.25 3.93 2.92
CA ILE A 70 9.21 4.01 1.44
C ILE A 70 10.26 4.98 0.89
N LYS A 71 10.52 6.09 1.57
CA LYS A 71 11.59 7.05 1.20
C LYS A 71 12.99 6.44 1.28
N LYS A 72 13.22 5.49 2.18
CA LYS A 72 14.53 4.81 2.34
C LYS A 72 14.78 3.77 1.24
N LEU A 73 13.73 3.25 0.61
CA LEU A 73 13.84 2.28 -0.47
C LEU A 73 14.35 2.94 -1.75
N LYS A 74 15.24 2.25 -2.48
CA LYS A 74 15.96 2.84 -3.63
C LYS A 74 15.16 2.74 -4.92
N THR A 75 14.50 1.61 -5.15
CA THR A 75 13.79 1.33 -6.39
C THR A 75 12.27 1.39 -6.23
N GLU A 76 11.55 1.71 -7.31
CA GLU A 76 10.08 1.65 -7.33
C GLU A 76 9.56 0.22 -7.06
N MET A 77 10.35 -0.80 -7.42
CA MET A 77 10.01 -2.19 -7.20
C MET A 77 10.08 -2.57 -5.71
N GLU A 78 11.14 -2.17 -5.01
CA GLU A 78 11.22 -2.37 -3.55
C GLU A 78 10.05 -1.67 -2.84
N ARG A 79 9.72 -0.45 -3.28
CA ARG A 79 8.59 0.32 -2.73
C ARG A 79 7.26 -0.40 -2.88
N ILE A 80 6.95 -0.89 -4.09
CA ILE A 80 5.67 -1.58 -4.32
C ILE A 80 5.60 -2.95 -3.61
N ILE A 81 6.74 -3.65 -3.48
CA ILE A 81 6.81 -4.92 -2.75
C ILE A 81 6.56 -4.68 -1.25
N TYR A 82 7.19 -3.65 -0.68
CA TYR A 82 6.96 -3.28 0.71
C TYR A 82 5.49 -2.93 0.95
N VAL A 83 4.93 -2.02 0.14
CA VAL A 83 3.51 -1.65 0.25
C VAL A 83 2.60 -2.85 0.07
N LYS A 84 2.90 -3.78 -0.85
CA LYS A 84 2.13 -5.02 -0.98
C LYS A 84 2.08 -5.78 0.35
N ASN A 85 3.22 -5.97 1.01
CA ASN A 85 3.29 -6.77 2.22
C ASN A 85 2.51 -6.13 3.38
N GLU A 86 2.63 -4.82 3.52
CA GLU A 86 1.89 -4.01 4.50
C GLU A 86 0.38 -4.16 4.27
N LEU A 87 -0.07 -3.90 3.04
CA LEU A 87 -1.49 -3.99 2.70
C LEU A 87 -2.03 -5.43 2.88
N LYS A 88 -1.23 -6.45 2.63
CA LYS A 88 -1.60 -7.85 2.90
C LYS A 88 -1.89 -8.10 4.39
N GLN A 89 -1.14 -7.49 5.32
CA GLN A 89 -1.42 -7.58 6.76
C GLN A 89 -2.73 -6.88 7.14
N HIS A 90 -3.17 -5.89 6.35
CA HIS A 90 -4.43 -5.19 6.55
C HIS A 90 -5.62 -5.81 5.80
N GLY A 91 -5.45 -6.98 5.18
CA GLY A 91 -6.51 -7.72 4.51
C GLY A 91 -6.70 -7.39 3.03
N TYR A 92 -5.78 -6.64 2.42
CA TYR A 92 -5.80 -6.38 0.98
C TYR A 92 -5.22 -7.58 0.22
N GLU A 93 -5.92 -7.99 -0.83
CA GLU A 93 -5.49 -9.03 -1.76
C GLU A 93 -4.74 -8.40 -2.95
N PRO A 94 -3.44 -8.68 -3.16
CA PRO A 94 -2.71 -8.20 -4.32
C PRO A 94 -3.11 -8.95 -5.59
N LEU A 95 -3.57 -8.23 -6.62
CA LEU A 95 -4.07 -8.83 -7.86
C LEU A 95 -3.04 -8.72 -8.99
N TYR A 96 -2.66 -7.50 -9.35
CA TYR A 96 -1.85 -7.21 -10.54
C TYR A 96 -0.73 -6.22 -10.24
N LEU A 97 0.33 -6.31 -11.02
CA LEU A 97 1.48 -5.42 -11.05
C LEU A 97 1.73 -4.99 -12.50
N GLN A 98 1.86 -3.69 -12.72
CA GLN A 98 2.13 -3.12 -14.03
C GLN A 98 3.32 -2.16 -13.94
N ARG A 99 4.33 -2.39 -14.78
CA ARG A 99 5.44 -1.44 -15.00
C ARG A 99 5.09 -0.55 -16.19
N ALA A 100 5.51 0.72 -16.16
CA ALA A 100 5.28 1.64 -17.27
C ALA A 100 5.80 1.07 -18.60
N GLY A 101 4.96 1.03 -19.62
CA GLY A 101 5.29 0.45 -20.94
C GLY A 101 5.15 -1.07 -21.04
N PHE A 102 4.80 -1.77 -19.95
CA PHE A 102 4.62 -3.22 -19.93
C PHE A 102 3.15 -3.60 -19.70
N ARG A 103 2.77 -4.80 -20.16
CA ARG A 103 1.46 -5.39 -19.85
C ARG A 103 1.35 -5.71 -18.36
N PRO A 104 0.18 -5.50 -17.73
CA PRO A 104 -0.06 -5.95 -16.35
C PRO A 104 0.20 -7.45 -16.20
N GLN A 105 0.85 -7.82 -15.10
CA GLN A 105 1.12 -9.21 -14.72
C GLN A 105 0.46 -9.49 -13.37
N LYS A 106 0.06 -10.74 -13.10
CA LYS A 106 -0.38 -11.10 -11.75
C LYS A 106 0.75 -10.87 -10.76
N PHE A 107 0.42 -10.29 -9.62
CA PHE A 107 1.40 -10.12 -8.55
C PHE A 107 1.78 -11.52 -8.05
N LYS A 108 3.01 -11.98 -8.34
CA LYS A 108 3.46 -13.27 -7.83
C LYS A 108 3.65 -13.16 -6.31
N ASP A 109 3.14 -14.12 -5.56
CA ASP A 109 3.66 -14.37 -4.22
C ASP A 109 4.99 -15.08 -4.43
N GLU A 110 6.08 -14.42 -4.05
CA GLU A 110 7.32 -15.14 -3.80
C GLU A 110 7.03 -16.07 -2.60
N LYS A 111 6.99 -17.37 -2.89
CA LYS A 111 6.86 -18.44 -1.91
C LYS A 111 8.14 -18.56 -1.10
#